data_AF-N0CKM3-F1
#
_entry.id   AF-N0CKM3-F1
#
_cell.length_a   1.000
_cell.length_b   1.000
_cell.length_c   1.000
_cell.angle_alpha   90.00
_cell.angle_beta   90.00
_cell.angle_gamma   90.00
#
_symmetry.space_group_name_H-M   'P 1'
#
loop_
_entity.id
_entity.type
_entity.pdbx_description
1 polymer ?
#
loop_
_entity_poly.entity_id
_entity_poly.type
_entity_poly.pdbx_seq_one_letter_code
_entity_poly.pdbx_strand_id
1 'polypeptide(L)'
;MASPVVRSVHVYPVKSLAAHTSEEVAVEPWGLDGDRRWMVVDKASRAITQRQQPFLARISAVLLAGGGIALDAPGHPPLRVDVPGPENMISVELHRDTVTVAEAAAEAHLWFSEVLGSETRLVHLDDPARRRPVDPAFARPGDMVSFADGYPLLLTTTASLDALNDLIAAGDRPHEGPLPMDRFRPNVVVGATEAWAEDGWRRIAIGDVPFSVVKPCGRCVITTTDQRTAERGREPLLTLARHRRTGNQLLFGQNLIPDGTGVIRAGDPVTILD
;
A
#
# COMPACT_ATOMS: atom_id res chain seq x y z
N MET A 1 30.72 -5.80 0.49
CA MET A 1 29.45 -5.25 -0.03
C MET A 1 28.69 -4.68 1.14
N ALA A 2 28.05 -3.51 0.99
CA ALA A 2 27.24 -2.94 2.07
C ALA A 2 26.04 -3.87 2.34
N SER A 3 25.70 -4.10 3.60
CA SER A 3 24.55 -4.92 3.96
C SER A 3 23.25 -4.18 3.68
N PRO A 4 22.20 -4.87 3.18
CA PRO A 4 20.90 -4.26 2.94
C PRO A 4 20.32 -3.61 4.21
N VAL A 5 19.69 -2.46 4.05
CA VAL A 5 19.18 -1.64 5.16
C VAL A 5 17.87 -0.97 4.79
N VAL A 6 16.94 -0.85 5.74
CA VAL A 6 15.70 -0.10 5.55
C VAL A 6 16.01 1.38 5.35
N ARG A 7 15.55 1.95 4.24
CA ARG A 7 15.66 3.38 3.93
C ARG A 7 14.46 4.16 4.42
N SER A 8 13.27 3.60 4.29
CA SER A 8 12.02 4.23 4.74
C SER A 8 10.93 3.20 4.95
N VAL A 9 10.00 3.56 5.84
CA VAL A 9 8.79 2.79 6.10
C VAL A 9 7.57 3.69 5.88
N HIS A 10 6.55 3.15 5.22
CA HIS A 10 5.36 3.89 4.83
C HIS A 10 4.09 3.14 5.22
N VAL A 11 3.18 3.88 5.84
CA VAL A 11 1.84 3.42 6.23
C VAL A 11 0.82 4.19 5.40
N TYR A 12 -0.22 3.51 4.95
CA TYR A 12 -1.32 4.09 4.19
C TYR A 12 -2.63 3.86 4.96
N PRO A 13 -2.96 4.69 5.96
CA PRO A 13 -4.08 4.40 6.86
C PRO A 13 -5.40 4.12 6.13
N VAL A 14 -5.63 4.86 5.04
CA VAL A 14 -6.78 4.70 4.15
C VAL A 14 -6.31 4.13 2.80
N LYS A 15 -7.00 3.09 2.33
CA LYS A 15 -6.76 2.49 1.02
C LYS A 15 -6.79 3.55 -0.07
N SER A 16 -5.79 3.53 -0.93
CA SER A 16 -5.63 4.43 -2.10
C SER A 16 -5.32 5.90 -1.78
N LEU A 17 -5.16 6.30 -0.52
CA LEU A 17 -4.73 7.66 -0.19
C LEU A 17 -3.19 7.78 -0.17
N ALA A 18 -2.69 8.99 0.05
CA ALA A 18 -1.27 9.25 0.20
C ALA A 18 -0.66 8.50 1.40
N ALA A 19 0.65 8.26 1.33
CA ALA A 19 1.38 7.60 2.41
C ALA A 19 1.69 8.57 3.55
N HIS A 20 1.77 8.04 4.76
CA HIS A 20 2.49 8.62 5.88
C HIS A 20 3.83 7.89 6.02
N THR A 21 4.94 8.63 6.03
CA THR A 21 6.26 8.06 6.31
C THR A 21 6.46 8.00 7.81
N SER A 22 6.78 6.81 8.33
CA SER A 22 6.97 6.57 9.75
C SER A 22 8.45 6.34 10.05
N GLU A 23 8.93 6.82 11.19
CA GLU A 23 10.28 6.52 11.70
C GLU A 23 10.37 5.09 12.22
N GLU A 24 9.32 4.67 12.92
CA GLU A 24 9.12 3.31 13.40
C GLU A 24 7.65 2.90 13.29
N VAL A 25 7.37 1.61 13.19
CA VAL A 25 6.00 1.09 13.14
C VAL A 25 5.95 -0.35 13.62
N ALA A 26 4.88 -0.67 14.35
CA ALA A 26 4.61 -2.04 14.77
C ALA A 26 4.21 -2.91 13.56
N VAL A 27 4.67 -4.16 13.58
CA VAL A 27 4.29 -5.20 12.63
C VAL A 27 3.29 -6.11 13.33
N GLU A 28 2.10 -6.20 12.74
CA GLU A 28 1.00 -7.06 13.13
C GLU A 28 0.86 -8.24 12.14
N PRO A 29 0.16 -9.33 12.49
CA PRO A 29 -0.01 -10.48 11.61
C PRO A 29 -0.63 -10.16 10.23
N TRP A 30 -1.36 -9.05 10.10
CA TRP A 30 -2.00 -8.58 8.86
C TRP A 30 -1.27 -7.41 8.19
N GLY A 31 -0.13 -6.97 8.72
CA GLY A 31 0.71 -5.93 8.12
C GLY A 31 1.23 -4.90 9.11
N LEU A 32 1.64 -3.74 8.61
CA LEU A 32 2.03 -2.63 9.48
C LEU A 32 0.82 -2.09 10.25
N ASP A 33 1.01 -1.67 11.49
CA ASP A 33 -0.06 -1.09 12.29
C ASP A 33 -0.72 0.11 11.59
N GLY A 34 -2.06 0.14 11.63
CA GLY A 34 -2.89 1.10 10.92
C GLY A 34 -2.94 0.99 9.39
N ASP A 35 -2.13 0.15 8.74
CA ASP A 35 -2.00 0.13 7.28
C ASP A 35 -3.25 -0.42 6.58
N ARG A 36 -3.87 0.42 5.73
CA ARG A 36 -5.13 0.20 5.01
C ARG A 36 -6.23 -0.39 5.91
N ARG A 37 -6.37 0.12 7.13
CA ARG A 37 -7.50 -0.19 8.03
C ARG A 37 -8.78 0.56 7.65
N TRP A 38 -8.67 1.59 6.84
CA TRP A 38 -9.79 2.39 6.35
C TRP A 38 -9.94 2.29 4.83
N MET A 39 -11.16 2.43 4.32
CA MET A 39 -11.45 2.40 2.89
C MET A 39 -12.67 3.26 2.55
N VAL A 40 -12.65 3.91 1.39
CA VAL A 40 -13.81 4.63 0.85
C VAL A 40 -14.58 3.70 -0.09
N VAL A 41 -15.90 3.68 0.03
CA VAL A 41 -16.81 2.89 -0.81
C VAL A 41 -17.87 3.78 -1.48
N ASP A 42 -18.36 3.35 -2.63
CA ASP A 42 -19.47 4.00 -3.33
C ASP A 42 -20.83 3.64 -2.69
N LYS A 43 -21.91 4.22 -3.20
CA LYS A 43 -23.30 3.92 -2.77
C LYS A 43 -23.72 2.46 -2.95
N ALA A 44 -22.99 1.68 -3.74
CA ALA A 44 -23.20 0.24 -3.91
C ALA A 44 -22.25 -0.58 -3.04
N SER A 45 -21.61 0.04 -2.05
CA SER A 45 -20.65 -0.57 -1.12
C SER A 45 -19.41 -1.16 -1.80
N ARG A 46 -19.00 -0.63 -2.96
CA ARG A 46 -17.80 -1.09 -3.67
C ARG A 46 -16.63 -0.16 -3.42
N ALA A 47 -15.45 -0.73 -3.22
CA ALA A 47 -14.22 0.03 -2.98
C ALA A 47 -13.93 1.05 -4.09
N ILE A 48 -13.77 2.33 -3.70
CA ILE A 48 -13.25 3.37 -4.58
C ILE A 48 -11.74 3.39 -4.43
N THR A 49 -11.03 3.25 -5.55
CA THR A 49 -9.55 3.22 -5.57
C THR A 49 -8.96 4.22 -6.54
N GLN A 50 -7.65 4.47 -6.43
CA GLN A 50 -6.93 5.31 -7.39
C GLN A 50 -7.05 4.82 -8.84
N ARG A 51 -7.47 3.57 -9.10
CA ARG A 51 -7.78 3.07 -10.45
C ARG A 51 -8.97 3.81 -11.06
N GLN A 52 -10.00 4.08 -10.29
CA GLN A 52 -11.19 4.81 -10.72
C GLN A 52 -11.07 6.31 -10.48
N GLN A 53 -10.52 6.71 -9.33
CA GLN A 53 -10.44 8.09 -8.86
C GLN A 53 -9.00 8.47 -8.52
N PRO A 54 -8.18 8.92 -9.49
CA PRO A 54 -6.79 9.32 -9.25
C PRO A 54 -6.63 10.39 -8.18
N PHE A 55 -7.63 11.26 -8.02
CA PHE A 55 -7.63 12.36 -7.04
C PHE A 55 -7.42 11.88 -5.59
N LEU A 56 -7.80 10.62 -5.27
CA LEU A 56 -7.49 10.00 -3.98
C LEU A 56 -6.01 10.08 -3.61
N ALA A 57 -5.10 10.12 -4.59
CA ALA A 57 -3.68 10.28 -4.34
C ALA A 57 -3.32 11.61 -3.64
N ARG A 58 -4.16 12.65 -3.82
CA ARG A 58 -3.96 13.99 -3.25
C ARG A 58 -4.55 14.16 -1.86
N ILE A 59 -5.22 13.14 -1.35
CA ILE A 59 -5.78 13.16 0.01
C ILE A 59 -4.76 12.47 0.92
N SER A 60 -4.41 13.14 2.01
CA SER A 60 -3.53 12.57 3.03
C SER A 60 -4.32 12.07 4.24
N ALA A 61 -3.79 11.02 4.86
CA ALA A 61 -4.33 10.46 6.09
C ALA A 61 -3.17 10.17 7.04
N VAL A 62 -3.28 10.67 8.28
CA VAL A 62 -2.35 10.35 9.36
C VAL A 62 -3.10 9.56 10.43
N LEU A 63 -2.46 8.50 10.93
CA LEU A 63 -3.02 7.68 12.00
C LEU A 63 -2.99 8.46 13.32
N LEU A 64 -4.08 8.38 14.08
CA LEU A 64 -4.23 8.97 15.40
C LEU A 64 -4.14 7.88 16.47
N ALA A 65 -3.91 8.30 17.71
CA ALA A 65 -4.01 7.41 18.86
C ALA A 65 -5.37 6.70 18.87
N GLY A 66 -5.36 5.38 19.10
CA GLY A 66 -6.58 4.55 19.08
C GLY A 66 -7.07 4.13 17.69
N GLY A 67 -6.33 4.40 16.62
CA GLY A 67 -6.62 3.91 15.26
C GLY A 67 -7.49 4.84 14.40
N GLY A 68 -7.93 5.98 14.97
CA GLY A 68 -8.60 7.04 14.22
C GLY A 68 -7.68 7.66 13.15
N ILE A 69 -8.23 8.52 12.31
CA ILE A 69 -7.48 9.18 11.23
C ILE A 69 -7.72 10.69 11.20
N ALA A 70 -6.67 11.45 10.88
CA ALA A 70 -6.78 12.85 10.48
C ALA A 70 -6.59 12.94 8.96
N LEU A 71 -7.56 13.56 8.29
CA LEU A 71 -7.67 13.69 6.84
C LEU A 71 -7.41 15.14 6.43
N ASP A 72 -6.70 15.29 5.32
CA ASP A 72 -6.50 16.58 4.65
C ASP A 72 -6.63 16.39 3.12
N ALA A 73 -7.35 17.31 2.48
CA ALA A 73 -7.53 17.34 1.04
C ALA A 73 -7.46 18.78 0.51
N PRO A 74 -6.87 19.02 -0.68
CA PRO A 74 -6.79 20.35 -1.27
C PRO A 74 -8.16 21.00 -1.43
N GLY A 75 -8.35 22.18 -0.82
CA GLY A 75 -9.57 22.96 -0.93
C GLY A 75 -10.69 22.60 0.05
N HIS A 76 -10.46 21.66 0.96
CA HIS A 76 -11.45 21.26 1.97
C HIS A 76 -10.88 21.40 3.39
N PRO A 77 -11.71 21.72 4.39
CA PRO A 77 -11.27 21.73 5.79
C PRO A 77 -10.76 20.34 6.22
N PRO A 78 -9.71 20.25 7.07
CA PRO A 78 -9.26 18.97 7.60
C PRO A 78 -10.34 18.32 8.48
N LEU A 79 -10.38 16.99 8.50
CA LEU A 79 -11.34 16.22 9.29
C LEU A 79 -10.63 15.19 10.17
N ARG A 80 -11.09 15.05 11.41
CA ARG A 80 -10.69 13.95 12.29
C ARG A 80 -11.84 12.94 12.36
N VAL A 81 -11.52 11.67 12.26
CA VAL A 81 -12.48 10.57 12.31
C VAL A 81 -11.99 9.54 13.33
N ASP A 82 -12.81 9.29 14.33
CA ASP A 82 -12.57 8.25 15.32
C ASP A 82 -12.99 6.88 14.77
N VAL A 83 -12.41 5.81 15.32
CA VAL A 83 -12.80 4.44 14.96
C VAL A 83 -14.28 4.22 15.30
N PRO A 84 -15.12 3.79 14.34
CA PRO A 84 -16.53 3.51 14.62
C PRO A 84 -16.68 2.32 15.56
N GLY A 85 -17.75 2.34 16.36
CA GLY A 85 -18.12 1.19 17.18
C GLY A 85 -18.75 0.07 16.35
N PRO A 86 -18.97 -1.10 16.96
CA PRO A 86 -19.49 -2.29 16.28
C PRO A 86 -21.00 -2.23 15.96
N GLU A 87 -21.68 -1.14 16.30
CA GLU A 87 -23.12 -0.97 16.15
C GLU A 87 -23.61 -0.92 14.69
N ASN A 88 -22.77 -0.46 13.76
CA ASN A 88 -23.13 -0.33 12.36
C ASN A 88 -22.13 -1.07 11.46
N MET A 89 -22.47 -2.31 11.12
CA MET A 89 -21.67 -3.18 10.27
C MET A 89 -22.32 -3.33 8.90
N ILE A 90 -21.55 -3.08 7.85
CA ILE A 90 -22.01 -3.22 6.46
C ILE A 90 -21.13 -4.19 5.68
N SER A 91 -21.70 -4.82 4.65
CA SER A 91 -20.92 -5.63 3.71
C SER A 91 -20.42 -4.76 2.55
N VAL A 92 -19.12 -4.81 2.29
CA VAL A 92 -18.46 -4.08 1.20
C VAL A 92 -17.74 -5.03 0.25
N GLU A 93 -17.63 -4.64 -1.01
CA GLU A 93 -16.89 -5.37 -2.03
C GLU A 93 -15.50 -4.76 -2.25
N LEU A 94 -14.48 -5.61 -2.12
CA LEU A 94 -13.10 -5.30 -2.45
C LEU A 94 -12.59 -6.34 -3.44
N HIS A 95 -12.46 -5.95 -4.71
CA HIS A 95 -12.09 -6.86 -5.80
C HIS A 95 -13.09 -8.01 -5.98
N ARG A 96 -12.74 -9.20 -5.50
CA ARG A 96 -13.59 -10.40 -5.52
C ARG A 96 -14.06 -10.80 -4.12
N ASP A 97 -13.64 -10.06 -3.10
CA ASP A 97 -13.96 -10.35 -1.71
C ASP A 97 -15.18 -9.52 -1.29
N THR A 98 -16.06 -10.14 -0.51
CA THR A 98 -17.09 -9.43 0.25
C THR A 98 -16.68 -9.46 1.73
N VAL A 99 -16.62 -8.31 2.37
CA VAL A 99 -16.10 -8.16 3.74
C VAL A 99 -17.09 -7.36 4.58
N THR A 100 -17.40 -7.86 5.77
CA THR A 100 -18.22 -7.11 6.74
C THR A 100 -17.34 -6.17 7.54
N VAL A 101 -17.68 -4.89 7.60
CA VAL A 101 -16.80 -3.81 8.12
C VAL A 101 -17.64 -2.78 8.87
N ALA A 102 -17.01 -2.02 9.77
CA ALA A 102 -17.70 -0.97 10.51
C ALA A 102 -17.83 0.30 9.65
N GLU A 103 -19.02 0.89 9.64
CA GLU A 103 -19.29 2.15 8.92
C GLU A 103 -18.94 3.35 9.81
N ALA A 104 -18.20 4.33 9.26
CA ALA A 104 -17.80 5.53 9.99
C ALA A 104 -18.98 6.49 10.26
N ALA A 105 -18.73 7.55 11.02
CA ALA A 105 -19.73 8.58 11.27
C ALA A 105 -20.13 9.34 9.97
N ALA A 106 -21.36 9.87 9.95
CA ALA A 106 -21.94 10.55 8.79
C ALA A 106 -21.12 11.74 8.30
N GLU A 107 -20.44 12.44 9.21
CA GLU A 107 -19.55 13.57 8.90
C GLU A 107 -18.41 13.15 7.96
N ALA A 108 -17.86 11.94 8.15
CA ALA A 108 -16.83 11.40 7.27
C ALA A 108 -17.36 11.08 5.87
N HIS A 109 -18.61 10.61 5.77
CA HIS A 109 -19.25 10.32 4.49
C HIS A 109 -19.49 11.61 3.70
N LEU A 110 -20.00 12.65 4.37
CA LEU A 110 -20.23 13.96 3.77
C LEU A 110 -18.92 14.57 3.27
N TRP A 111 -17.87 14.51 4.10
CA TRP A 111 -16.55 15.03 3.74
C TRP A 111 -15.96 14.35 2.50
N PHE A 112 -15.93 13.02 2.45
CA PHE A 112 -15.46 12.32 1.25
C PHE A 112 -16.36 12.55 0.04
N SER A 113 -17.67 12.69 0.25
CA SER A 113 -18.60 12.95 -0.85
C SER A 113 -18.40 14.34 -1.47
N GLU A 114 -18.09 15.33 -0.65
CA GLU A 114 -17.73 16.68 -1.09
C GLU A 114 -16.39 16.67 -1.85
N VAL A 115 -15.37 16.03 -1.27
CA VAL A 115 -14.02 15.95 -1.86
C VAL A 115 -14.02 15.20 -3.21
N LEU A 116 -14.83 14.15 -3.33
CA LEU A 116 -14.86 13.28 -4.52
C LEU A 116 -15.98 13.63 -5.51
N GLY A 117 -16.89 14.54 -5.14
CA GLY A 117 -18.02 14.95 -5.98
C GLY A 117 -19.04 13.83 -6.26
N SER A 118 -19.13 12.82 -5.40
CA SER A 118 -20.05 11.69 -5.54
C SER A 118 -20.44 11.12 -4.18
N GLU A 119 -21.58 10.46 -4.08
CA GLU A 119 -21.99 9.81 -2.82
C GLU A 119 -21.01 8.69 -2.43
N THR A 120 -20.40 8.83 -1.25
CA THR A 120 -19.41 7.90 -0.72
C THR A 120 -19.63 7.64 0.77
N ARG A 121 -19.08 6.51 1.24
CA ARG A 121 -19.01 6.17 2.66
C ARG A 121 -17.58 5.80 3.01
N LEU A 122 -17.20 6.12 4.25
CA LEU A 122 -15.94 5.68 4.83
C LEU A 122 -16.21 4.48 5.74
N VAL A 123 -15.40 3.44 5.60
CA VAL A 123 -15.48 2.23 6.41
C VAL A 123 -14.16 1.89 7.07
N HIS A 124 -14.23 1.19 8.19
CA HIS A 124 -13.12 0.71 8.98
C HIS A 124 -13.16 -0.81 9.12
N LEU A 125 -12.00 -1.45 8.95
CA LEU A 125 -11.81 -2.86 9.21
C LEU A 125 -11.65 -3.06 10.72
N ASP A 126 -12.73 -3.43 11.40
CA ASP A 126 -12.79 -3.60 12.86
C ASP A 126 -11.91 -4.76 13.36
N ASP A 127 -11.96 -5.92 12.70
CA ASP A 127 -11.28 -7.15 13.13
C ASP A 127 -10.34 -7.70 12.03
N PRO A 128 -9.15 -7.11 11.81
CA PRO A 128 -8.24 -7.51 10.74
C PRO A 128 -7.70 -8.94 10.92
N ALA A 129 -7.81 -9.51 12.12
CA ALA A 129 -7.41 -10.89 12.41
C ALA A 129 -8.40 -11.94 11.85
N ARG A 130 -9.60 -11.53 11.41
CA ARG A 130 -10.66 -12.46 11.01
C ARG A 130 -11.36 -12.15 9.69
N ARG A 131 -11.30 -10.91 9.24
CA ARG A 131 -12.16 -10.41 8.16
C ARG A 131 -11.68 -10.76 6.75
N ARG A 132 -10.37 -10.83 6.51
CA ARG A 132 -9.80 -11.06 5.17
C ARG A 132 -8.57 -11.97 5.19
N PRO A 133 -8.69 -13.24 4.79
CA PRO A 133 -7.54 -14.11 4.59
C PRO A 133 -6.74 -13.70 3.35
N VAL A 134 -5.44 -13.96 3.36
CA VAL A 134 -4.60 -13.90 2.15
C VAL A 134 -4.96 -15.06 1.22
N ASP A 135 -4.68 -14.92 -0.08
CA ASP A 135 -4.84 -15.99 -1.07
C ASP A 135 -4.10 -17.27 -0.60
N PRO A 136 -4.81 -18.39 -0.37
CA PRO A 136 -4.25 -19.61 0.19
C PRO A 136 -3.22 -20.28 -0.74
N ALA A 137 -3.13 -19.90 -2.01
CA ALA A 137 -2.07 -20.35 -2.90
C ALA A 137 -0.67 -19.81 -2.52
N PHE A 138 -0.61 -18.75 -1.71
CA PHE A 138 0.62 -18.03 -1.35
C PHE A 138 0.78 -17.81 0.15
N ALA A 139 -0.08 -18.40 0.98
CA ALA A 139 -0.18 -18.10 2.41
C ALA A 139 -0.49 -19.34 3.25
N ARG A 140 -0.16 -19.29 4.54
CA ARG A 140 -0.53 -20.31 5.52
C ARG A 140 -1.96 -20.06 6.02
N PRO A 141 -2.65 -21.10 6.52
CA PRO A 141 -3.92 -20.90 7.21
C PRO A 141 -3.78 -19.89 8.36
N GLY A 142 -4.62 -18.86 8.35
CA GLY A 142 -4.62 -17.80 9.36
C GLY A 142 -3.79 -16.57 9.01
N ASP A 143 -3.06 -16.55 7.89
CA ASP A 143 -2.44 -15.32 7.38
C ASP A 143 -3.55 -14.39 6.87
N MET A 144 -3.58 -13.17 7.41
CA MET A 144 -4.63 -12.18 7.15
C MET A 144 -4.07 -10.96 6.44
N VAL A 145 -4.97 -10.14 5.88
CA VAL A 145 -4.60 -8.89 5.22
C VAL A 145 -5.65 -7.83 5.50
N SER A 146 -5.22 -6.56 5.65
CA SER A 146 -6.12 -5.41 5.78
C SER A 146 -6.84 -5.10 4.45
N PHE A 147 -7.29 -3.88 4.18
CA PHE A 147 -7.79 -3.52 2.84
C PHE A 147 -6.67 -3.36 1.78
N ALA A 148 -5.43 -3.79 2.07
CA ALA A 148 -4.39 -3.95 1.06
C ALA A 148 -4.85 -4.88 -0.08
N ASP A 149 -4.24 -4.75 -1.27
CA ASP A 149 -4.75 -5.41 -2.48
C ASP A 149 -4.70 -6.95 -2.40
N GLY A 150 -3.78 -7.53 -1.63
CA GLY A 150 -3.75 -8.98 -1.45
C GLY A 150 -2.73 -9.51 -0.45
N TYR A 151 -1.74 -8.70 -0.05
CA TYR A 151 -0.70 -9.11 0.90
C TYR A 151 -0.45 -8.01 1.94
N PRO A 152 -0.05 -8.38 3.17
CA PRO A 152 0.21 -7.46 4.29
C PRO A 152 1.17 -6.31 3.98
N LEU A 153 2.31 -6.59 3.34
CA LEU A 153 3.31 -5.57 3.04
C LEU A 153 3.79 -5.70 1.60
N LEU A 154 4.23 -4.56 1.07
CA LEU A 154 5.03 -4.47 -0.13
C LEU A 154 6.44 -3.96 0.17
N LEU A 155 7.45 -4.69 -0.31
CA LEU A 155 8.85 -4.30 -0.29
C LEU A 155 9.34 -3.89 -1.69
N THR A 156 10.17 -2.85 -1.73
CA THR A 156 10.88 -2.41 -2.94
C THR A 156 12.31 -2.03 -2.59
N THR A 157 13.21 -2.00 -3.57
CA THR A 157 14.59 -1.54 -3.36
C THR A 157 14.89 -0.26 -4.14
N THR A 158 15.73 0.60 -3.56
CA THR A 158 16.22 1.83 -4.21
C THR A 158 16.97 1.51 -5.51
N ALA A 159 17.83 0.49 -5.49
CA ALA A 159 18.59 0.07 -6.68
C ALA A 159 17.68 -0.41 -7.84
N SER A 160 16.57 -1.10 -7.55
CA SER A 160 15.59 -1.47 -8.57
C SER A 160 14.86 -0.27 -9.14
N LEU A 161 14.55 0.75 -8.32
CA LEU A 161 13.95 1.98 -8.82
C LEU A 161 14.91 2.76 -9.73
N ASP A 162 16.18 2.87 -9.34
CA ASP A 162 17.20 3.54 -10.13
C ASP A 162 17.36 2.83 -11.48
N ALA A 163 17.49 1.50 -11.49
CA ALA A 163 17.55 0.72 -12.72
C ALA A 163 16.29 0.86 -13.60
N LEU A 164 15.09 0.95 -13.00
CA LEU A 164 13.87 1.23 -13.75
C LEU A 164 13.90 2.62 -14.39
N ASN A 165 14.36 3.63 -13.64
CA ASN A 165 14.46 5.00 -14.14
C ASN A 165 15.49 5.14 -15.26
N ASP A 166 16.60 4.41 -15.19
CA ASP A 166 17.59 4.33 -16.28
C ASP A 166 16.96 3.73 -17.55
N LEU A 167 16.14 2.68 -17.41
CA LEU A 167 15.41 2.09 -18.54
C LEU A 167 14.36 3.06 -19.11
N ILE A 168 13.68 3.85 -18.28
CA ILE A 168 12.74 4.90 -18.73
C ILE A 168 13.49 5.99 -19.49
N ALA A 169 14.64 6.44 -18.98
CA ALA A 169 15.47 7.47 -19.61
C ALA A 169 16.01 7.03 -20.99
N ALA A 170 16.25 5.72 -21.16
CA ALA A 170 16.63 5.12 -22.44
C ALA A 170 15.44 4.72 -23.34
N GLY A 171 14.21 4.88 -22.86
CA GLY A 171 12.98 4.40 -23.50
C GLY A 171 12.27 5.42 -24.38
N ASP A 172 10.99 5.15 -24.67
CA ASP A 172 10.17 5.97 -25.58
C ASP A 172 9.69 7.28 -24.93
N ARG A 173 9.65 7.33 -23.59
CA ARG A 173 9.07 8.44 -22.82
C ARG A 173 10.00 8.91 -21.69
N PRO A 174 11.23 9.34 -22.00
CA PRO A 174 12.19 9.77 -20.99
C PRO A 174 11.72 10.99 -20.19
N HIS A 175 10.84 11.83 -20.77
CA HIS A 175 10.29 13.03 -20.14
C HIS A 175 9.28 12.75 -19.01
N GLU A 176 8.76 11.51 -18.89
CA GLU A 176 7.90 11.13 -17.75
C GLU A 176 8.72 10.69 -16.52
N GLY A 177 10.03 10.47 -16.66
CA GLY A 177 10.94 10.10 -15.58
C GLY A 177 11.90 11.23 -15.16
N PRO A 178 12.73 11.01 -14.12
CA PRO A 178 12.71 9.85 -13.24
C PRO A 178 11.45 9.82 -12.36
N LEU A 179 10.93 8.62 -12.11
CA LEU A 179 9.77 8.39 -11.28
C LEU A 179 10.17 8.21 -9.81
N PRO A 180 9.42 8.82 -8.86
CA PRO A 180 9.63 8.61 -7.44
C PRO A 180 9.11 7.23 -6.96
N MET A 181 9.62 6.76 -5.82
CA MET A 181 9.23 5.47 -5.22
C MET A 181 7.74 5.43 -4.82
N ASP A 182 7.15 6.57 -4.49
CA ASP A 182 5.76 6.67 -4.02
C ASP A 182 4.73 6.18 -5.06
N ARG A 183 5.09 6.11 -6.34
CA ARG A 183 4.32 5.49 -7.42
C ARG A 183 4.00 4.03 -7.15
N PHE A 184 4.94 3.29 -6.54
CA PHE A 184 4.83 1.85 -6.30
C PHE A 184 4.16 1.53 -4.96
N ARG A 185 3.99 2.56 -4.12
CA ARG A 185 3.33 2.51 -2.82
C ARG A 185 3.84 1.42 -1.86
N PRO A 186 5.18 1.22 -1.73
CA PRO A 186 5.73 0.22 -0.83
C PRO A 186 5.46 0.55 0.63
N ASN A 187 5.38 -0.48 1.45
CA ASN A 187 5.44 -0.33 2.91
C ASN A 187 6.88 -0.20 3.38
N VAL A 188 7.82 -0.92 2.77
CA VAL A 188 9.24 -0.88 3.12
C VAL A 188 10.08 -0.63 1.86
N VAL A 189 10.99 0.33 1.97
CA VAL A 189 12.02 0.59 0.96
C VAL A 189 13.37 0.17 1.52
N VAL A 190 14.07 -0.72 0.82
CA VAL A 190 15.40 -1.20 1.20
C VAL A 190 16.46 -0.57 0.29
N GLY A 191 17.63 -0.28 0.83
CA GLY A 191 18.79 0.16 0.06
C GLY A 191 20.01 -0.69 0.33
N ALA A 192 21.13 -0.30 -0.28
CA ALA A 192 22.37 -1.08 -0.25
C ALA A 192 22.19 -2.50 -0.82
N THR A 193 21.47 -2.61 -1.92
CA THR A 193 21.27 -3.84 -2.69
C THR A 193 21.77 -3.66 -4.13
N GLU A 194 21.97 -4.75 -4.84
CA GLU A 194 22.01 -4.70 -6.31
C GLU A 194 20.59 -4.49 -6.86
N ALA A 195 20.49 -3.98 -8.09
CA ALA A 195 19.21 -3.85 -8.77
C ALA A 195 18.55 -5.22 -8.93
N TRP A 196 17.27 -5.31 -8.62
CA TRP A 196 16.44 -6.52 -8.71
C TRP A 196 16.83 -7.65 -7.77
N ALA A 197 17.75 -7.42 -6.82
CA ALA A 197 18.17 -8.45 -5.86
C ALA A 197 16.98 -9.04 -5.08
N GLU A 198 15.94 -8.23 -4.82
CA GLU A 198 14.75 -8.67 -4.11
C GLU A 198 13.97 -9.77 -4.81
N ASP A 199 14.14 -9.96 -6.13
CA ASP A 199 13.44 -11.01 -6.88
C ASP A 199 13.89 -12.42 -6.49
N GLY A 200 15.09 -12.55 -5.91
CA GLY A 200 15.62 -13.83 -5.45
C GLY A 200 15.30 -14.16 -3.99
N TRP A 201 14.81 -13.20 -3.21
CA TRP A 201 14.60 -13.40 -1.77
C TRP A 201 13.38 -14.29 -1.52
N ARG A 202 13.51 -15.22 -0.59
CA ARG A 202 12.40 -16.09 -0.16
C ARG A 202 12.01 -15.80 1.27
N ARG A 203 12.99 -15.56 2.13
CA ARG A 203 12.77 -15.16 3.52
C ARG A 203 13.78 -14.09 3.90
N ILE A 204 13.29 -13.10 4.64
CA ILE A 204 14.12 -12.01 5.15
C ILE A 204 13.79 -11.74 6.61
N ALA A 205 14.69 -11.10 7.33
CA ALA A 205 14.41 -10.44 8.60
C ALA A 205 14.68 -8.93 8.45
N ILE A 206 13.78 -8.11 8.98
CA ILE A 206 13.98 -6.67 9.12
C ILE A 206 14.11 -6.38 10.61
N GLY A 207 15.31 -5.99 11.05
CA GLY A 207 15.64 -6.07 12.48
C GLY A 207 15.43 -7.49 12.99
N ASP A 208 14.59 -7.64 14.01
CA ASP A 208 14.25 -8.94 14.61
C ASP A 208 12.98 -9.59 14.02
N VAL A 209 12.29 -8.92 13.08
CA VAL A 209 11.00 -9.40 12.56
C VAL A 209 11.21 -10.20 11.28
N PRO A 210 10.88 -11.51 11.26
CA PRO A 210 10.97 -12.34 10.07
C PRO A 210 9.77 -12.14 9.13
N PHE A 211 10.01 -12.25 7.83
CA PHE A 211 9.01 -12.18 6.77
C PHE A 211 9.22 -13.27 5.72
N SER A 212 8.11 -13.82 5.24
CA SER A 212 8.07 -14.62 4.02
C SER A 212 7.88 -13.73 2.80
N VAL A 213 8.72 -13.89 1.78
CA VAL A 213 8.63 -13.22 0.48
C VAL A 213 7.83 -14.12 -0.45
N VAL A 214 6.55 -13.82 -0.65
CA VAL A 214 5.60 -14.83 -1.17
C VAL A 214 5.27 -14.68 -2.64
N LYS A 215 5.38 -13.46 -3.20
CA LYS A 215 4.98 -13.20 -4.58
C LYS A 215 5.53 -11.88 -5.14
N PRO A 216 6.10 -11.88 -6.36
CA PRO A 216 6.40 -10.66 -7.10
C PRO A 216 5.15 -9.79 -7.28
N CYS A 217 5.28 -8.48 -7.11
CA CYS A 217 4.14 -7.59 -7.14
C CYS A 217 3.84 -7.10 -8.57
N GLY A 218 2.69 -7.56 -9.09
CA GLY A 218 2.14 -7.10 -10.37
C GLY A 218 1.64 -5.66 -10.27
N ARG A 219 2.14 -4.80 -11.16
CA ARG A 219 1.86 -3.37 -11.18
C ARG A 219 0.69 -3.03 -12.08
N CYS A 220 -0.10 -2.07 -11.62
CA CYS A 220 -1.30 -1.60 -12.31
C CYS A 220 -1.21 -0.09 -12.56
N VAL A 221 -2.25 0.47 -13.19
CA VAL A 221 -2.32 1.88 -13.58
C VAL A 221 -2.09 2.88 -12.44
N ILE A 222 -2.28 2.49 -11.17
CA ILE A 222 -1.95 3.36 -10.02
C ILE A 222 -0.50 3.83 -10.08
N THR A 223 0.43 2.98 -10.54
CA THR A 223 1.85 3.35 -10.67
C THR A 223 2.10 4.47 -11.67
N THR A 224 1.17 4.75 -12.58
CA THR A 224 1.25 5.86 -13.54
C THR A 224 0.69 7.17 -12.99
N THR A 225 0.05 7.15 -11.81
CA THR A 225 -0.60 8.32 -11.19
C THR A 225 0.40 9.12 -10.36
N ASP A 226 0.46 10.42 -10.60
CA ASP A 226 1.24 11.35 -9.78
C ASP A 226 0.60 11.53 -8.41
N GLN A 227 1.34 11.21 -7.36
CA GLN A 227 0.79 11.22 -6.01
C GLN A 227 0.59 12.66 -5.46
N ARG A 228 1.06 13.70 -6.17
CA ARG A 228 0.85 15.11 -5.82
C ARG A 228 -0.20 15.77 -6.70
N THR A 229 -0.22 15.48 -8.00
CA THR A 229 -1.11 16.14 -8.99
C THR A 229 -2.32 15.29 -9.40
N ALA A 230 -2.28 13.97 -9.14
CA ALA A 230 -3.23 12.96 -9.63
C ALA A 230 -3.26 12.79 -11.17
N GLU A 231 -2.35 13.42 -11.90
CA GLU A 231 -2.22 13.23 -13.35
C GLU A 231 -1.65 11.84 -13.67
N ARG A 232 -2.01 11.29 -14.83
CA ARG A 232 -1.53 9.99 -15.28
C ARG A 232 -0.64 10.09 -16.49
N GLY A 233 0.53 9.46 -16.39
CA GLY A 233 1.40 9.17 -17.52
C GLY A 233 1.12 7.79 -18.13
N ARG A 234 2.14 7.25 -18.79
CA ARG A 234 2.19 5.88 -19.30
C ARG A 234 3.31 5.08 -18.62
N GLU A 235 4.35 5.73 -18.14
CA GLU A 235 5.37 5.13 -17.29
C GLU A 235 4.85 4.94 -15.86
N PRO A 236 5.28 3.89 -15.14
CA PRO A 236 6.33 2.92 -15.50
C PRO A 236 5.83 1.73 -16.33
N LEU A 237 4.53 1.64 -16.63
CA LEU A 237 3.95 0.41 -17.20
C LEU A 237 4.45 0.06 -18.60
N LEU A 238 4.80 1.07 -19.42
CA LEU A 238 5.42 0.83 -20.73
C LEU A 238 6.79 0.17 -20.58
N THR A 239 7.66 0.72 -19.74
CA THR A 239 9.00 0.17 -19.49
C THR A 239 8.90 -1.21 -18.84
N LEU A 240 8.05 -1.38 -17.82
CA LEU A 240 7.84 -2.69 -17.19
C LEU A 240 7.30 -3.73 -18.19
N ALA A 241 6.45 -3.34 -19.13
CA ALA A 241 5.94 -4.26 -20.16
C ALA A 241 7.03 -4.81 -21.10
N ARG A 242 8.11 -4.06 -21.30
CA ARG A 242 9.25 -4.45 -22.14
C ARG A 242 10.29 -5.26 -21.39
N HIS A 243 10.60 -4.85 -20.16
CA HIS A 243 11.77 -5.36 -19.44
C HIS A 243 11.44 -6.27 -18.26
N ARG A 244 10.21 -6.19 -17.73
CA ARG A 244 9.80 -6.79 -16.45
C ARG A 244 8.46 -7.51 -16.54
N ARG A 245 8.15 -8.08 -17.71
CA ARG A 245 6.91 -8.83 -17.93
C ARG A 245 7.11 -10.31 -17.64
N THR A 246 6.22 -10.88 -16.83
CA THR A 246 6.12 -12.33 -16.63
C THR A 246 4.67 -12.75 -16.83
N GLY A 247 4.40 -13.51 -17.89
CA GLY A 247 3.04 -13.79 -18.34
C GLY A 247 2.24 -12.50 -18.56
N ASN A 248 1.16 -12.34 -17.80
CA ASN A 248 0.28 -11.16 -17.86
C ASN A 248 0.58 -10.09 -16.81
N GLN A 249 1.66 -10.24 -16.02
CA GLN A 249 2.01 -9.32 -14.94
C GLN A 249 3.23 -8.48 -15.30
N LEU A 250 3.21 -7.22 -14.87
CA LEU A 250 4.31 -6.26 -14.98
C LEU A 250 4.94 -6.10 -13.59
N LEU A 251 6.18 -6.54 -13.40
CA LEU A 251 6.71 -6.81 -12.07
C LEU A 251 7.66 -5.71 -11.57
N PHE A 252 7.44 -5.28 -10.34
CA PHE A 252 8.37 -4.44 -9.58
C PHE A 252 8.14 -4.73 -8.10
N GLY A 253 9.16 -4.87 -7.25
CA GLY A 253 8.98 -5.16 -5.81
C GLY A 253 8.31 -6.50 -5.45
N GLN A 254 8.28 -6.80 -4.17
CA GLN A 254 7.91 -8.10 -3.62
C GLN A 254 6.87 -8.00 -2.50
N ASN A 255 5.86 -8.87 -2.51
CA ASN A 255 4.87 -8.94 -1.45
C ASN A 255 5.39 -9.80 -0.29
N LEU A 256 5.17 -9.31 0.93
CA LEU A 256 5.60 -9.98 2.16
C LEU A 256 4.42 -10.35 3.04
N ILE A 257 4.59 -11.45 3.80
CA ILE A 257 3.75 -11.84 4.92
C ILE A 257 4.64 -11.87 6.18
N PRO A 258 4.27 -11.20 7.28
CA PRO A 258 4.98 -11.30 8.55
C PRO A 258 4.95 -12.73 9.11
N ASP A 259 6.12 -13.23 9.53
CA ASP A 259 6.24 -14.50 10.27
C ASP A 259 6.30 -14.27 11.80
N GLY A 260 6.16 -13.01 12.24
CA GLY A 260 6.20 -12.60 13.64
C GLY A 260 5.76 -11.14 13.80
N THR A 261 5.65 -10.70 15.04
CA THR A 261 5.36 -9.31 15.41
C THR A 261 6.62 -8.62 15.94
N GLY A 262 6.59 -7.29 15.98
CA GLY A 262 7.69 -6.47 16.49
C GLY A 262 7.60 -5.05 16.00
N VAL A 263 8.70 -4.30 16.02
CA VAL A 263 8.77 -2.94 15.50
C VAL A 263 9.90 -2.87 14.49
N ILE A 264 9.63 -2.30 13.33
CA ILE A 264 10.64 -2.02 12.31
C ILE A 264 10.85 -0.51 12.16
N ARG A 265 12.06 -0.12 11.77
CA ARG A 265 12.51 1.28 11.69
C ARG A 265 13.31 1.55 10.43
N ALA A 266 13.35 2.82 10.04
CA ALA A 266 14.38 3.26 9.12
C ALA A 266 15.77 3.03 9.76
N GLY A 267 16.70 2.47 8.98
CA GLY A 267 18.03 2.09 9.46
C GLY A 267 18.16 0.66 9.97
N ASP A 268 17.06 -0.08 10.14
CA ASP A 268 17.14 -1.49 10.53
C ASP A 268 17.86 -2.33 9.46
N PRO A 269 18.72 -3.29 9.86
CA PRO A 269 19.36 -4.19 8.93
C PRO A 269 18.31 -5.11 8.28
N VAL A 270 18.54 -5.44 7.01
CA VAL A 270 17.76 -6.45 6.31
C VAL A 270 18.65 -7.66 6.03
N THR A 271 18.33 -8.77 6.69
CA THR A 271 19.07 -10.03 6.56
C THR A 271 18.31 -10.97 5.64
N ILE A 272 18.95 -11.45 4.58
CA ILE A 272 18.40 -12.49 3.70
C ILE A 272 18.62 -13.83 4.40
N LEU A 273 17.53 -14.53 4.70
CA LEU A 273 17.56 -15.81 5.40
C LEU A 273 17.62 -16.98 4.42
N ASP A 274 16.92 -16.85 3.27
CA ASP A 274 16.84 -17.84 2.18
C ASP A 274 16.64 -17.17 0.81
#